data_AF-A0A965WY85-F1
#
_entry.id   AF-A0A965WY85-F1
#
_cell.length_a   1.000
_cell.length_b   1.000
_cell.length_c   1.000
_cell.angle_alpha   90.00
_cell.angle_beta   90.00
_cell.angle_gamma   90.00
#
_symmetry.space_group_name_H-M   'P 1'
#
loop_
_entity.id
_entity.type
_entity.pdbx_description
1 polymer ?
#
loop_
_entity_poly.entity_id
_entity_poly.type
_entity_poly.pdbx_seq_one_letter_code
_entity_poly.pdbx_strand_id
1 'polypeptide(L)'
;YAKVAPDNDISKINTAKTGAAVVVDVNTGQVLAMASYPGFDPNWFTSGLSTEQSKLLFGDDDDPTSEVGQTTPTLNKAISTKLAPGSIFKMITGIAGVAEGKLSLDEQISCEYEYFITNSDGSLVEQNAPKCHIGSLAKAHASHANQTLSDAIRNSCNYYFCEVAYRVGIERLYAWAESFGLTNPTNIELTGEATGIAGKQDVLFDNTLTNDEGELEVYGQKTSLPGLIYRKLKEKLTEYVGLRRMEVDEEAIDNCARKLMQLQDGSVEGKGDQVRQIISDEIGIPVGITQERRDWVSAITSLLNEIQWKPTQTIRTGFGQGVTLVTPIAVARYVSTLANEGTVYDAHIVDRILDSDGNVVKVFEPTVYNQIELPDAVWDAVKEGMKGVVSPEDHGDAAKKFSEEFQDQHLKETSEKRLAGKTGTAQVGATNKIDIENTSWFVTFAPLNNPEIAVVVCVPYGFSGSSSAPAIEDIFTYYFGKQESAAPENLVDIGSIAP
;
A
#
# COMPACT_ATOMS: atom_id res chain seq x y z
N TYR A 1 25.67 5.52 -4.91
CA TYR A 1 26.56 4.34 -4.79
C TYR A 1 27.92 4.70 -4.19
N ALA A 2 28.87 5.31 -4.89
CA ALA A 2 30.24 5.55 -4.37
C ALA A 2 30.36 6.46 -3.12
N LYS A 3 29.31 7.21 -2.75
CA LYS A 3 29.26 8.02 -1.52
C LYS A 3 28.66 7.30 -0.30
N VAL A 4 28.01 6.15 -0.50
CA VAL A 4 27.20 5.45 0.52
C VAL A 4 27.50 3.95 0.60
N ALA A 5 28.18 3.37 -0.39
CA ALA A 5 28.63 1.98 -0.39
C ALA A 5 29.97 1.87 0.35
N PRO A 6 30.02 1.19 1.51
CA PRO A 6 31.30 0.79 2.10
C PRO A 6 32.10 0.00 1.06
N ASP A 7 33.37 0.35 0.87
CA ASP A 7 34.29 -0.34 -0.06
C ASP A 7 33.83 -0.43 -1.52
N ASN A 8 32.96 0.47 -1.99
CA ASN A 8 32.26 0.38 -3.30
C ASN A 8 31.38 -0.88 -3.46
N ASP A 9 31.10 -1.59 -2.39
CA ASP A 9 30.20 -2.74 -2.38
C ASP A 9 28.76 -2.27 -2.08
N ILE A 10 27.95 -2.22 -3.13
CA ILE A 10 26.54 -1.79 -3.05
C ILE A 10 25.72 -2.72 -2.15
N SER A 11 26.13 -3.99 -1.99
CA SER A 11 25.45 -4.94 -1.10
C SER A 11 25.63 -4.62 0.39
N LYS A 12 26.62 -3.79 0.74
CA LYS A 12 26.90 -3.35 2.12
C LYS A 12 26.21 -2.04 2.50
N ILE A 13 25.40 -1.45 1.62
CA ILE A 13 24.63 -0.24 1.94
C ILE A 13 23.53 -0.61 2.94
N ASN A 14 23.64 -0.15 4.20
CA ASN A 14 22.57 -0.27 5.18
C ASN A 14 21.73 1.02 5.22
N THR A 15 20.57 1.00 4.56
CA THR A 15 19.61 2.11 4.56
C THR A 15 18.41 1.88 5.47
N ALA A 16 18.27 0.66 6.01
CA ALA A 16 17.17 0.29 6.89
C ALA A 16 17.36 0.91 8.28
N LYS A 17 16.81 2.10 8.50
CA LYS A 17 16.81 2.79 9.79
C LYS A 17 15.51 2.64 10.57
N THR A 18 14.46 2.15 9.90
CA THR A 18 13.12 2.05 10.46
C THR A 18 12.33 0.95 9.77
N GLY A 19 11.36 0.36 10.44
CA GLY A 19 10.50 -0.66 9.86
C GLY A 19 9.47 -1.19 10.84
N ALA A 20 8.63 -2.10 10.36
CA ALA A 20 7.66 -2.83 11.13
C ALA A 20 7.65 -4.30 10.72
N ALA A 21 7.32 -5.17 11.68
CA ALA A 21 7.01 -6.55 11.42
C ALA A 21 5.73 -6.95 12.16
N VAL A 22 4.86 -7.72 11.50
CA VAL A 22 3.62 -8.23 12.08
C VAL A 22 3.55 -9.73 11.77
N VAL A 23 3.28 -10.53 12.81
CA VAL A 23 3.04 -11.96 12.69
C VAL A 23 1.62 -12.24 13.19
N VAL A 24 0.79 -12.84 12.37
CA VAL A 24 -0.58 -13.20 12.71
C VAL A 24 -0.82 -14.69 12.54
N ASP A 25 -1.61 -15.27 13.43
CA ASP A 25 -2.23 -16.58 13.20
C ASP A 25 -3.33 -16.43 12.14
N VAL A 26 -3.22 -17.22 11.07
CA VAL A 26 -4.05 -17.04 9.87
C VAL A 26 -5.48 -17.52 10.06
N ASN A 27 -5.74 -18.35 11.06
CA ASN A 27 -7.02 -18.99 11.31
C ASN A 27 -7.84 -18.25 12.38
N THR A 28 -7.26 -17.26 13.03
CA THR A 28 -7.89 -16.54 14.14
C THR A 28 -7.78 -15.02 14.03
N GLY A 29 -6.80 -14.49 13.28
CA GLY A 29 -6.46 -13.08 13.30
C GLY A 29 -5.68 -12.65 14.55
N GLN A 30 -5.25 -13.60 15.39
CA GLN A 30 -4.45 -13.28 16.58
C GLN A 30 -3.08 -12.73 16.17
N VAL A 31 -2.71 -11.58 16.70
CA VAL A 31 -1.37 -11.01 16.50
C VAL A 31 -0.40 -11.68 17.47
N LEU A 32 0.40 -12.60 16.95
CA LEU A 32 1.38 -13.37 17.72
C LEU A 32 2.62 -12.54 18.07
N ALA A 33 3.01 -11.64 17.17
CA ALA A 33 4.10 -10.70 17.40
C ALA A 33 3.88 -9.42 16.58
N MET A 34 4.28 -8.29 17.17
CA MET A 34 4.28 -6.98 16.51
C MET A 34 5.54 -6.22 16.91
N ALA A 35 6.26 -5.72 15.92
CA ALA A 35 7.46 -4.92 16.12
C ALA A 35 7.37 -3.61 15.33
N SER A 36 7.84 -2.53 15.94
CA SER A 36 8.03 -1.22 15.32
C SER A 36 9.43 -0.73 15.70
N TYR A 37 10.26 -0.45 14.69
CA TYR A 37 11.65 -0.05 14.87
C TYR A 37 11.90 1.38 14.34
N PRO A 38 12.73 2.21 15.01
CA PRO A 38 13.33 1.95 16.32
C PRO A 38 12.28 1.92 17.44
N GLY A 39 12.56 1.12 18.47
CA GLY A 39 11.80 1.11 19.71
C GLY A 39 12.44 2.02 20.76
N PHE A 40 11.80 2.10 21.93
CA PHE A 40 12.31 2.80 23.10
C PHE A 40 11.87 2.06 24.37
N ASP A 41 12.46 2.41 25.51
CA ASP A 41 12.07 1.82 26.80
C ASP A 41 10.86 2.57 27.37
N PRO A 42 9.68 1.93 27.51
CA PRO A 42 8.50 2.58 28.07
C PRO A 42 8.68 3.05 29.51
N ASN A 43 9.64 2.48 30.27
CA ASN A 43 9.88 2.88 31.65
C ASN A 43 10.35 4.34 31.77
N TRP A 44 10.89 4.94 30.71
CA TRP A 44 11.30 6.35 30.71
C TRP A 44 10.15 7.32 31.00
N PHE A 45 8.91 6.94 30.69
CA PHE A 45 7.74 7.77 30.94
C PHE A 45 7.28 7.75 32.40
N THR A 46 7.72 6.78 33.21
CA THR A 46 7.29 6.65 34.62
C THR A 46 7.89 7.73 35.52
N SER A 47 9.11 8.17 35.22
CA SER A 47 9.84 9.20 35.97
C SER A 47 9.85 10.57 35.27
N GLY A 48 9.27 10.67 34.07
CA GLY A 48 9.50 11.75 33.13
C GLY A 48 10.79 11.56 32.33
N LEU A 49 10.80 12.12 31.11
CA LEU A 49 11.90 12.00 30.16
C LEU A 49 13.05 12.96 30.50
N SER A 50 14.29 12.48 30.42
CA SER A 50 15.46 13.35 30.38
C SER A 50 15.50 14.16 29.08
N THR A 51 16.27 15.25 29.04
CA THR A 51 16.48 16.04 27.81
C THR A 51 17.01 15.16 26.68
N GLU A 52 17.92 14.22 26.97
CA GLU A 52 18.48 13.31 25.96
C GLU A 52 17.42 12.34 25.44
N GLN A 53 16.61 11.75 26.32
CA GLN A 53 15.50 10.86 25.93
C GLN A 53 14.44 11.59 25.11
N SER A 54 14.10 12.83 25.50
CA SER A 54 13.18 13.67 24.75
C SER A 54 13.72 13.95 23.35
N LYS A 55 15.00 14.29 23.21
CA LYS A 55 15.64 14.51 21.90
C LYS A 55 15.66 13.25 21.04
N LEU A 56 15.91 12.08 21.64
CA LEU A 56 15.89 10.80 20.93
C LEU A 56 14.50 10.45 20.38
N LEU A 57 13.44 10.83 21.10
CA LEU A 57 12.06 10.50 20.73
C LEU A 57 11.41 11.54 19.81
N PHE A 58 11.72 12.81 20.00
CA PHE A 58 11.01 13.94 19.38
C PHE A 58 11.90 14.85 18.53
N GLY A 59 13.23 14.73 18.62
CA GLY A 59 14.16 15.63 17.94
C GLY A 59 14.33 16.97 18.67
N ASP A 60 15.11 17.85 18.06
CA ASP A 60 15.33 19.24 18.52
C ASP A 60 14.46 20.26 17.75
N ASP A 61 13.92 19.85 16.60
CA ASP A 61 13.08 20.63 15.70
C ASP A 61 12.10 19.71 14.94
N ASP A 62 11.16 20.32 14.22
CA ASP A 62 10.21 19.63 13.35
C ASP A 62 10.79 19.33 11.95
N ASP A 63 12.11 19.19 11.80
CA ASP A 63 12.73 18.88 10.50
C ASP A 63 12.43 17.42 10.09
N PRO A 64 11.60 17.18 9.05
CA PRO A 64 11.28 15.83 8.60
C PRO A 64 12.50 15.10 8.00
N THR A 65 13.57 15.83 7.68
CA THR A 65 14.82 15.26 7.16
C THR A 65 15.81 14.87 8.26
N SER A 66 15.53 15.20 9.53
CA SER A 66 16.32 14.74 10.68
C SER A 66 16.21 13.22 10.87
N GLU A 67 17.11 12.63 11.66
CA GLU A 67 17.05 11.20 11.96
C GLU A 67 15.75 10.81 12.68
N VAL A 68 15.28 11.65 13.60
CA VAL A 68 14.00 11.43 14.31
C VAL A 68 12.81 11.64 13.38
N GLY A 69 12.85 12.66 12.51
CA GLY A 69 11.83 12.88 11.48
C GLY A 69 11.69 11.71 10.49
N GLN A 70 12.81 11.07 10.14
CA GLN A 70 12.82 9.89 9.26
C GLN A 70 12.40 8.60 9.98
N THR A 71 12.87 8.39 11.23
CA THR A 71 12.68 7.12 11.95
C THR A 71 11.44 7.09 12.83
N THR A 72 10.86 8.25 13.17
CA THR A 72 9.63 8.42 13.96
C THR A 72 9.49 7.42 15.13
N PRO A 73 10.40 7.41 16.13
CA PRO A 73 10.47 6.35 17.15
C PRO A 73 9.20 6.17 17.98
N THR A 74 8.43 7.24 18.17
CA THR A 74 7.18 7.24 18.93
C THR A 74 5.96 6.77 18.13
N LEU A 75 6.09 6.63 16.80
CA LEU A 75 5.03 6.14 15.93
C LEU A 75 5.06 4.61 15.88
N ASN A 76 3.92 3.98 16.18
CA ASN A 76 3.73 2.55 15.97
C ASN A 76 3.52 2.28 14.47
N LYS A 77 4.61 1.91 13.79
CA LYS A 77 4.62 1.75 12.33
C LYS A 77 3.79 0.57 11.85
N ALA A 78 3.56 -0.41 12.72
CA ALA A 78 2.79 -1.60 12.39
C ALA A 78 1.31 -1.28 12.17
N ILE A 79 0.76 -0.27 12.87
CA ILE A 79 -0.68 0.07 12.82
C ILE A 79 -0.95 1.47 12.28
N SER A 80 0.00 2.40 12.36
CA SER A 80 -0.24 3.82 12.08
C SER A 80 0.36 4.31 10.75
N THR A 81 1.38 3.63 10.22
CA THR A 81 2.07 4.10 9.01
C THR A 81 1.38 3.57 7.75
N LYS A 82 0.98 4.48 6.87
CA LYS A 82 0.38 4.16 5.57
C LYS A 82 1.45 4.26 4.49
N LEU A 83 1.68 3.17 3.78
CA LEU A 83 2.71 3.06 2.73
C LEU A 83 2.10 2.45 1.47
N ALA A 84 2.61 2.84 0.31
CA ALA A 84 2.17 2.23 -0.94
C ALA A 84 2.52 0.73 -0.92
N PRO A 85 1.57 -0.17 -1.24
CA PRO A 85 1.81 -1.62 -1.17
C PRO A 85 2.74 -2.11 -2.28
N GLY A 86 2.74 -1.44 -3.43
CA GLY A 86 3.43 -1.94 -4.62
C GLY A 86 2.94 -3.34 -4.99
N SER A 87 3.88 -4.22 -5.36
CA SER A 87 3.56 -5.51 -5.96
C SER A 87 2.82 -6.51 -5.05
N ILE A 88 2.70 -6.27 -3.74
CA ILE A 88 1.86 -7.12 -2.88
C ILE A 88 0.36 -6.92 -3.14
N PHE A 89 -0.03 -5.83 -3.82
CA PHE A 89 -1.42 -5.56 -4.20
C PHE A 89 -1.89 -6.40 -5.40
N LYS A 90 -0.95 -6.99 -6.15
CA LYS A 90 -1.24 -7.68 -7.42
C LYS A 90 -2.16 -8.88 -7.26
N MET A 91 -2.16 -9.55 -6.10
CA MET A 91 -3.04 -10.69 -5.87
C MET A 91 -4.50 -10.25 -5.83
N ILE A 92 -4.83 -9.11 -5.20
CA ILE A 92 -6.17 -8.50 -5.26
C ILE A 92 -6.56 -8.22 -6.71
N THR A 93 -5.68 -7.59 -7.48
CA THR A 93 -5.95 -7.27 -8.89
C THR A 93 -6.21 -8.53 -9.72
N GLY A 94 -5.41 -9.57 -9.54
CA GLY A 94 -5.57 -10.85 -10.23
C GLY A 94 -6.86 -11.57 -9.85
N ILE A 95 -7.15 -11.66 -8.55
CA ILE A 95 -8.39 -12.22 -8.00
C ILE A 95 -9.60 -11.48 -8.56
N ALA A 96 -9.60 -10.14 -8.50
CA ALA A 96 -10.65 -9.30 -9.05
C ALA A 96 -10.83 -9.56 -10.56
N GLY A 97 -9.74 -9.71 -11.31
CA GLY A 97 -9.78 -10.07 -12.73
C GLY A 97 -10.59 -11.33 -13.00
N VAL A 98 -10.31 -12.40 -12.26
CA VAL A 98 -10.98 -13.70 -12.43
C VAL A 98 -12.41 -13.65 -11.91
N ALA A 99 -12.61 -13.14 -10.70
CA ALA A 99 -13.92 -13.10 -10.05
C ALA A 99 -14.94 -12.22 -10.79
N GLU A 100 -14.48 -11.15 -11.44
CA GLU A 100 -15.32 -10.26 -12.25
C GLU A 100 -15.53 -10.76 -13.70
N GLY A 101 -15.00 -11.94 -14.04
CA GLY A 101 -15.08 -12.54 -15.37
C GLY A 101 -14.32 -11.74 -16.44
N LYS A 102 -13.28 -10.98 -16.04
CA LYS A 102 -12.43 -10.16 -16.92
C LYS A 102 -11.15 -10.86 -17.36
N LEU A 103 -10.87 -11.99 -16.73
CA LEU A 103 -9.70 -12.82 -16.92
C LEU A 103 -10.10 -14.28 -16.69
N SER A 104 -9.70 -15.21 -17.56
CA SER A 104 -9.75 -16.65 -17.22
C SER A 104 -8.43 -17.10 -16.60
N LEU A 105 -8.46 -18.17 -15.80
CA LEU A 105 -7.26 -18.68 -15.11
C LEU A 105 -6.15 -19.13 -16.06
N ASP A 106 -6.53 -19.63 -17.23
CA ASP A 106 -5.64 -20.09 -18.31
C ASP A 106 -5.31 -18.98 -19.34
N GLU A 107 -5.92 -17.80 -19.22
CA GLU A 107 -5.64 -16.70 -20.14
C GLU A 107 -4.19 -16.24 -20.01
N GLN A 108 -3.51 -16.19 -21.15
CA GLN A 108 -2.16 -15.67 -21.25
C GLN A 108 -2.17 -14.24 -21.79
N ILE A 109 -1.60 -13.30 -21.03
CA ILE A 109 -1.37 -11.93 -21.49
C ILE A 109 0.12 -11.76 -21.76
N SER A 110 0.47 -11.38 -22.99
CA SER A 110 1.85 -11.10 -23.37
C SER A 110 2.31 -9.76 -22.79
N CYS A 111 3.40 -9.78 -22.02
CA CYS A 111 4.03 -8.57 -21.53
C CYS A 111 4.74 -7.82 -22.68
N GLU A 112 4.26 -6.64 -23.04
CA GLU A 112 4.88 -5.77 -24.05
C GLU A 112 5.79 -4.69 -23.43
N TYR A 113 6.25 -4.92 -22.20
CA TYR A 113 7.09 -4.02 -21.39
C TYR A 113 6.43 -2.69 -20.97
N GLU A 114 6.00 -1.85 -21.91
CA GLU A 114 5.30 -0.58 -21.65
C GLU A 114 3.79 -0.74 -21.86
N TYR A 115 2.99 -0.36 -20.85
CA TYR A 115 1.53 -0.46 -20.94
C TYR A 115 0.91 0.88 -21.35
N PHE A 116 0.41 0.95 -22.59
CA PHE A 116 -0.23 2.14 -23.15
C PHE A 116 -1.75 2.01 -23.12
N ILE A 117 -2.43 3.08 -22.71
CA ILE A 117 -3.88 3.22 -22.90
C ILE A 117 -4.09 4.09 -24.15
N THR A 118 -4.94 3.61 -25.05
CA THR A 118 -5.36 4.34 -26.26
C THR A 118 -6.80 4.81 -26.12
N ASN A 119 -7.06 6.05 -26.55
CA ASN A 119 -8.40 6.58 -26.74
C ASN A 119 -9.09 5.88 -27.93
N SER A 120 -10.40 6.06 -28.05
CA SER A 120 -11.21 5.53 -29.16
C SER A 120 -10.76 6.04 -30.53
N ASP A 121 -10.08 7.19 -30.59
CA ASP A 121 -9.50 7.77 -31.81
C ASP A 121 -8.07 7.28 -32.11
N GLY A 122 -7.53 6.36 -31.29
CA GLY A 122 -6.18 5.80 -31.41
C GLY A 122 -5.07 6.66 -30.81
N SER A 123 -5.39 7.82 -30.24
CA SER A 123 -4.39 8.64 -29.54
C SER A 123 -4.00 8.04 -28.19
N LEU A 124 -2.74 8.21 -27.78
CA LEU A 124 -2.27 7.77 -26.46
C LEU A 124 -2.83 8.67 -25.36
N VAL A 125 -3.38 8.07 -24.29
CA VAL A 125 -3.94 8.81 -23.14
C VAL A 125 -2.85 9.57 -22.37
N GLU A 126 -1.62 9.03 -22.30
CA GLU A 126 -0.49 9.69 -21.65
C GLU A 126 0.85 9.20 -22.21
N GLN A 127 1.90 10.04 -22.16
CA GLN A 127 3.24 9.71 -22.65
C GLN A 127 4.09 8.88 -21.66
N ASN A 128 3.70 8.81 -20.38
CA ASN A 128 4.46 8.12 -19.32
C ASN A 128 3.82 6.78 -18.93
N ALA A 129 3.77 5.86 -19.89
CA ALA A 129 3.30 4.50 -19.68
C ALA A 129 4.06 3.79 -18.53
N PRO A 130 3.35 3.12 -17.60
CA PRO A 130 3.98 2.23 -16.64
C PRO A 130 4.79 1.15 -17.36
N LYS A 131 5.95 0.82 -16.80
CA LYS A 131 6.88 -0.17 -17.37
C LYS A 131 6.97 -1.40 -16.48
N CYS A 132 7.16 -2.55 -17.09
CA CYS A 132 7.57 -3.76 -16.39
C CYS A 132 9.01 -3.62 -15.88
N HIS A 133 9.34 -4.29 -14.77
CA HIS A 133 10.61 -4.13 -14.05
C HIS A 133 11.80 -4.91 -14.67
N ILE A 134 11.68 -5.34 -15.92
CA ILE A 134 12.75 -6.07 -16.63
C ILE A 134 13.92 -5.14 -16.95
N GLY A 135 15.15 -5.66 -16.81
CA GLY A 135 16.38 -4.89 -17.04
C GLY A 135 16.54 -4.41 -18.49
N SER A 136 17.19 -3.27 -18.70
CA SER A 136 17.36 -2.66 -20.03
C SER A 136 18.18 -3.50 -21.02
N LEU A 137 19.01 -4.43 -20.54
CA LEU A 137 19.77 -5.40 -21.36
C LEU A 137 18.90 -6.59 -21.81
N ALA A 138 17.82 -6.90 -21.08
CA ALA A 138 16.84 -7.93 -21.43
C ALA A 138 15.88 -7.48 -22.55
N LYS A 139 15.92 -6.19 -22.94
CA LYS A 139 15.14 -5.59 -24.05
C LYS A 139 15.24 -6.33 -25.38
N ALA A 140 16.33 -7.08 -25.62
CA ALA A 140 16.53 -7.78 -26.88
C ALA A 140 15.83 -9.15 -26.96
N HIS A 141 15.55 -9.81 -25.82
CA HIS A 141 15.12 -11.22 -25.81
C HIS A 141 14.18 -11.65 -24.66
N ALA A 142 13.84 -10.79 -23.69
CA ALA A 142 13.17 -11.20 -22.47
C ALA A 142 12.17 -10.15 -21.94
N SER A 143 11.06 -9.98 -22.66
CA SER A 143 9.81 -9.67 -21.95
C SER A 143 9.38 -10.92 -21.16
N HIS A 144 8.58 -10.77 -20.10
CA HIS A 144 7.95 -11.94 -19.48
C HIS A 144 7.11 -12.73 -20.50
N ALA A 145 6.76 -12.12 -21.65
CA ALA A 145 5.95 -12.70 -22.72
C ALA A 145 4.62 -13.23 -22.15
N ASN A 146 4.10 -14.32 -22.70
CA ASN A 146 2.83 -14.93 -22.29
C ASN A 146 2.86 -15.33 -20.81
N GLN A 147 2.11 -14.62 -19.97
CA GLN A 147 1.97 -14.91 -18.55
C GLN A 147 0.55 -15.36 -18.24
N THR A 148 0.39 -16.46 -17.51
CA THR A 148 -0.84 -16.74 -16.75
C THR A 148 -0.89 -15.90 -15.47
N LEU A 149 -1.98 -16.01 -14.69
CA LEU A 149 -2.07 -15.34 -13.38
C LEU A 149 -0.92 -15.76 -12.45
N SER A 150 -0.68 -17.07 -12.32
CA SER A 150 0.39 -17.60 -11.46
C SER A 150 1.77 -17.12 -11.93
N ASP A 151 2.05 -17.16 -13.25
CA ASP A 151 3.31 -16.65 -13.81
C ASP A 151 3.49 -15.16 -13.53
N ALA A 152 2.43 -14.37 -13.71
CA ALA A 152 2.46 -12.93 -13.50
C ALA A 152 2.71 -12.56 -12.03
N ILE A 153 2.17 -13.33 -11.08
CA ILE A 153 2.46 -13.17 -9.64
C ILE A 153 3.92 -13.53 -9.36
N ARG A 154 4.39 -14.69 -9.83
CA ARG A 154 5.78 -15.16 -9.66
C ARG A 154 6.79 -14.13 -10.18
N ASN A 155 6.61 -13.70 -11.43
CA ASN A 155 7.49 -12.75 -12.10
C ASN A 155 7.16 -11.29 -11.74
N SER A 156 6.14 -11.06 -10.92
CA SER A 156 5.68 -9.73 -10.53
C SER A 156 5.46 -8.80 -11.74
N CYS A 157 4.77 -9.27 -12.79
CA CYS A 157 4.67 -8.56 -14.08
C CYS A 157 3.76 -7.31 -14.02
N ASN A 158 4.31 -6.09 -14.06
CA ASN A 158 3.48 -4.87 -14.03
C ASN A 158 2.51 -4.77 -15.21
N TYR A 159 2.94 -5.17 -16.42
CA TYR A 159 2.12 -5.09 -17.63
C TYR A 159 0.83 -5.91 -17.49
N TYR A 160 0.95 -7.16 -17.03
CA TYR A 160 -0.19 -8.05 -16.80
C TYR A 160 -1.22 -7.41 -15.85
N PHE A 161 -0.77 -6.87 -14.72
CA PHE A 161 -1.68 -6.26 -13.75
C PHE A 161 -2.19 -4.87 -14.17
N CYS A 162 -1.50 -4.16 -15.07
CA CYS A 162 -2.07 -2.99 -15.73
C CYS A 162 -3.26 -3.38 -16.62
N GLU A 163 -3.09 -4.43 -17.44
CA GLU A 163 -4.16 -4.95 -18.30
C GLU A 163 -5.37 -5.42 -17.48
N VAL A 164 -5.12 -6.23 -16.45
CA VAL A 164 -6.20 -6.73 -15.59
C VAL A 164 -6.93 -5.58 -14.90
N ALA A 165 -6.21 -4.60 -14.33
CA ALA A 165 -6.84 -3.44 -13.69
C ALA A 165 -7.63 -2.57 -14.68
N TYR A 166 -7.12 -2.41 -15.92
CA TYR A 166 -7.86 -1.70 -16.96
C TYR A 166 -9.19 -2.40 -17.29
N ARG A 167 -9.19 -3.73 -17.43
CA ARG A 167 -10.40 -4.52 -17.71
C ARG A 167 -11.40 -4.56 -16.55
N VAL A 168 -10.90 -4.61 -15.32
CA VAL A 168 -11.73 -4.63 -14.08
C VAL A 168 -12.36 -3.26 -13.82
N GLY A 169 -11.60 -2.19 -14.01
CA GLY A 169 -12.02 -0.83 -13.68
C GLY A 169 -11.88 -0.51 -12.18
N ILE A 170 -11.77 0.77 -11.86
CA ILE A 170 -11.35 1.20 -10.53
C ILE A 170 -12.38 0.91 -9.43
N GLU A 171 -13.67 1.05 -9.70
CA GLU A 171 -14.72 0.84 -8.69
C GLU A 171 -14.74 -0.60 -8.18
N ARG A 172 -14.63 -1.57 -9.09
CA ARG A 172 -14.55 -3.00 -8.72
C ARG A 172 -13.24 -3.30 -8.02
N LEU A 173 -12.12 -2.76 -8.52
CA LEU A 173 -10.82 -2.96 -7.88
C LEU A 173 -10.78 -2.40 -6.45
N TYR A 174 -11.42 -1.24 -6.21
CA TYR A 174 -11.61 -0.69 -4.87
C TYR A 174 -12.45 -1.62 -4.00
N ALA A 175 -13.60 -2.09 -4.50
CA ALA A 175 -14.48 -3.00 -3.75
C ALA A 175 -13.76 -4.30 -3.33
N TRP A 176 -12.89 -4.84 -4.18
CA TRP A 176 -12.03 -5.96 -3.82
C TRP A 176 -10.98 -5.59 -2.77
N ALA A 177 -10.34 -4.43 -2.85
CA ALA A 177 -9.44 -3.98 -1.79
C ALA A 177 -10.14 -3.82 -0.44
N GLU A 178 -11.38 -3.34 -0.45
CA GLU A 178 -12.25 -3.22 0.72
C GLU A 178 -12.68 -4.58 1.26
N SER A 179 -13.02 -5.55 0.40
CA SER A 179 -13.43 -6.89 0.83
C SER A 179 -12.31 -7.65 1.52
N PHE A 180 -11.04 -7.43 1.13
CA PHE A 180 -9.85 -7.93 1.83
C PHE A 180 -9.49 -7.12 3.09
N GLY A 181 -10.25 -6.07 3.42
CA GLY A 181 -10.09 -5.28 4.64
C GLY A 181 -8.94 -4.26 4.62
N LEU A 182 -8.44 -3.88 3.43
CA LEU A 182 -7.32 -2.92 3.31
C LEU A 182 -7.75 -1.46 3.52
N THR A 183 -9.04 -1.16 3.40
CA THR A 183 -9.60 0.21 3.50
C THR A 183 -10.48 0.41 4.73
N ASN A 184 -10.41 -0.52 5.69
CA ASN A 184 -11.19 -0.51 6.93
C ASN A 184 -10.26 -0.72 8.13
N PRO A 185 -10.64 -0.25 9.33
CA PRO A 185 -9.92 -0.60 10.56
C PRO A 185 -9.75 -2.10 10.72
N THR A 186 -8.63 -2.53 11.30
CA THR A 186 -8.41 -3.92 11.67
C THR A 186 -9.06 -4.32 12.98
N ASN A 187 -9.61 -3.33 13.70
CA ASN A 187 -10.20 -3.47 15.02
C ASN A 187 -9.19 -3.97 16.06
N ILE A 188 -7.89 -3.85 15.77
CA ILE A 188 -6.84 -4.15 16.74
C ILE A 188 -7.03 -3.31 18.00
N GLU A 189 -6.84 -3.93 19.15
CA GLU A 189 -7.14 -3.36 20.46
C GLU A 189 -6.07 -2.36 20.93
N LEU A 190 -5.59 -1.52 20.02
CA LEU A 190 -4.58 -0.48 20.22
C LEU A 190 -5.09 0.86 19.69
N THR A 191 -4.78 1.92 20.42
CA THR A 191 -5.07 3.29 19.98
C THR A 191 -4.12 3.71 18.86
N GLY A 192 -4.59 4.59 17.96
CA GLY A 192 -3.74 5.17 16.92
C GLY A 192 -3.62 4.32 15.65
N GLU A 193 -4.49 3.31 15.48
CA GLU A 193 -4.64 2.62 14.21
C GLU A 193 -5.01 3.62 13.10
N ALA A 194 -4.29 3.54 11.97
CA ALA A 194 -4.62 4.24 10.76
C ALA A 194 -5.35 3.30 9.80
N THR A 195 -6.31 3.84 9.05
CA THR A 195 -7.00 3.10 7.99
C THR A 195 -6.32 3.31 6.65
N GLY A 196 -6.07 2.23 5.92
CA GLY A 196 -5.58 2.29 4.55
C GLY A 196 -6.57 2.93 3.57
N ILE A 197 -6.09 3.25 2.39
CA ILE A 197 -6.88 3.80 1.28
C ILE A 197 -6.49 3.06 -0.01
N ALA A 198 -7.47 2.81 -0.87
CA ALA A 198 -7.26 2.31 -2.23
C ALA A 198 -7.71 3.37 -3.24
N GLY A 199 -7.10 3.37 -4.41
CA GLY A 199 -7.43 4.34 -5.47
C GLY A 199 -8.90 4.29 -5.89
N LYS A 200 -9.53 5.47 -5.96
CA LYS A 200 -10.79 5.79 -6.67
C LYS A 200 -11.03 7.30 -6.65
N GLN A 201 -12.08 7.77 -7.33
CA GLN A 201 -12.38 9.20 -7.49
C GLN A 201 -12.55 9.93 -6.16
N ASP A 202 -13.46 9.48 -5.29
CA ASP A 202 -13.71 10.13 -3.99
C ASP A 202 -12.54 9.99 -2.99
N VAL A 203 -11.66 9.01 -3.17
CA VAL A 203 -10.40 8.91 -2.41
C VAL A 203 -9.41 9.96 -2.89
N LEU A 204 -9.31 10.17 -4.21
CA LEU A 204 -8.49 11.23 -4.78
C LEU A 204 -9.03 12.62 -4.39
N PHE A 205 -10.33 12.82 -4.58
CA PHE A 205 -11.07 14.03 -4.29
C PHE A 205 -12.57 13.71 -4.12
N ASP A 206 -13.06 13.89 -2.90
CA ASP A 206 -14.48 13.82 -2.55
C ASP A 206 -15.07 15.24 -2.61
N ASN A 207 -15.84 15.51 -3.66
CA ASN A 207 -16.49 16.80 -3.86
C ASN A 207 -17.74 17.00 -2.98
N THR A 208 -18.14 15.98 -2.22
CA THR A 208 -19.29 16.00 -1.29
C THR A 208 -18.88 16.17 0.17
N LEU A 209 -17.60 15.99 0.49
CA LEU A 209 -17.07 16.19 1.84
C LEU A 209 -17.17 17.66 2.23
N THR A 210 -17.92 17.96 3.29
CA THR A 210 -18.16 19.32 3.77
C THR A 210 -17.75 19.49 5.24
N ASN A 211 -17.38 20.71 5.61
CA ASN A 211 -17.15 21.11 7.00
C ASN A 211 -18.49 21.37 7.72
N ASP A 212 -18.44 21.74 9.00
CA ASP A 212 -19.63 22.02 9.82
C ASP A 212 -20.50 23.19 9.29
N GLU A 213 -19.94 24.02 8.42
CA GLU A 213 -20.62 25.17 7.78
C GLU A 213 -21.25 24.80 6.43
N GLY A 214 -21.08 23.56 5.97
CA GLY A 214 -21.61 23.06 4.70
C GLY A 214 -20.75 23.44 3.49
N GLU A 215 -19.54 23.95 3.70
CA GLU A 215 -18.59 24.28 2.65
C GLU A 215 -17.69 23.08 2.33
N LEU A 216 -17.19 22.98 1.09
CA LEU A 216 -16.26 21.92 0.70
C LEU A 216 -15.06 21.87 1.66
N GLU A 217 -14.85 20.72 2.30
CA GLU A 217 -13.69 20.49 3.14
C GLU A 217 -12.49 20.13 2.26
N VAL A 218 -11.55 21.05 2.14
CA VAL A 218 -10.40 20.93 1.23
C VAL A 218 -9.21 20.23 1.90
N TYR A 219 -9.00 20.45 3.20
CA TYR A 219 -7.82 19.98 3.92
C TYR A 219 -8.07 18.68 4.71
N GLY A 220 -9.34 18.33 4.94
CA GLY A 220 -9.78 17.03 5.46
C GLY A 220 -9.84 15.91 4.43
N GLN A 221 -9.49 16.17 3.17
CA GLN A 221 -9.45 15.17 2.10
C GLN A 221 -8.42 14.06 2.37
N LYS A 222 -8.65 12.86 1.81
CA LYS A 222 -7.74 11.71 2.00
C LYS A 222 -6.37 11.88 1.34
N THR A 223 -6.27 12.75 0.33
CA THR A 223 -5.01 13.08 -0.37
C THR A 223 -4.69 14.56 -0.28
N SER A 224 -3.43 14.93 -0.51
CA SER A 224 -2.98 16.32 -0.47
C SER A 224 -3.19 17.09 -1.78
N LEU A 225 -3.57 16.41 -2.87
CA LEU A 225 -3.72 17.01 -4.19
C LEU A 225 -4.85 18.06 -4.24
N PRO A 226 -6.04 17.84 -3.64
CA PRO A 226 -7.09 18.86 -3.55
C PRO A 226 -6.60 20.17 -2.94
N GLY A 227 -5.85 20.13 -1.82
CA GLY A 227 -5.28 21.33 -1.20
C GLY A 227 -4.25 22.05 -2.07
N LEU A 228 -3.52 21.34 -2.95
CA LEU A 228 -2.64 21.98 -3.94
C LEU A 228 -3.44 22.65 -5.06
N ILE A 229 -4.46 21.97 -5.60
CA ILE A 229 -5.31 22.52 -6.67
C ILE A 229 -6.10 23.73 -6.16
N TYR A 230 -6.60 23.66 -4.94
CA TYR A 230 -7.27 24.76 -4.27
C TYR A 230 -6.42 26.03 -4.24
N ARG A 231 -5.17 25.93 -3.78
CA ARG A 231 -4.23 27.07 -3.75
C ARG A 231 -3.97 27.63 -5.15
N LYS A 232 -3.76 26.75 -6.15
CA LYS A 232 -3.56 27.18 -7.55
C LYS A 232 -4.80 27.85 -8.14
N LEU A 233 -6.00 27.40 -7.80
CA LEU A 233 -7.25 28.05 -8.20
C LEU A 233 -7.35 29.46 -7.59
N LYS A 234 -7.08 29.60 -6.28
CA LYS A 234 -7.05 30.92 -5.62
C LYS A 234 -6.07 31.86 -6.30
N GLU A 235 -4.84 31.41 -6.58
CA GLU A 235 -3.83 32.21 -7.32
C GLU A 235 -4.35 32.68 -8.69
N LYS A 236 -5.02 31.80 -9.46
CA LYS A 236 -5.61 32.13 -10.76
C LYS A 236 -6.75 33.13 -10.65
N LEU A 237 -7.64 32.95 -9.66
CA LEU A 237 -8.75 33.86 -9.43
C LEU A 237 -8.25 35.26 -9.03
N THR A 238 -7.27 35.34 -8.14
CA THR A 238 -6.60 36.60 -7.78
C THR A 238 -5.97 37.28 -8.99
N GLU A 239 -5.32 36.51 -9.87
CA GLU A 239 -4.77 37.03 -11.14
C GLU A 239 -5.88 37.65 -12.01
N TYR A 240 -7.03 36.99 -12.14
CA TYR A 240 -8.15 37.48 -12.95
C TYR A 240 -8.75 38.78 -12.40
N VAL A 241 -8.94 38.86 -11.08
CA VAL A 241 -9.40 40.09 -10.39
C VAL A 241 -8.38 41.23 -10.60
N GLY A 242 -7.08 40.94 -10.46
CA GLY A 242 -6.00 41.90 -10.67
C GLY A 242 -5.93 42.43 -12.10
N LEU A 243 -6.09 41.58 -13.11
CA LEU A 243 -6.15 41.97 -14.53
C LEU A 243 -7.33 42.92 -14.82
N ARG A 244 -8.37 42.87 -13.98
CA ARG A 244 -9.56 43.73 -14.07
C ARG A 244 -9.46 45.00 -13.23
N ARG A 245 -8.37 45.18 -12.47
CA ARG A 245 -8.18 46.28 -11.52
C ARG A 245 -9.31 46.37 -10.50
N MET A 246 -9.89 45.22 -10.15
CA MET A 246 -10.87 45.07 -9.09
C MET A 246 -10.13 44.88 -7.76
N GLU A 247 -10.78 45.22 -6.65
CA GLU A 247 -10.26 44.96 -5.31
C GLU A 247 -10.31 43.45 -5.03
N VAL A 248 -9.28 42.93 -4.37
CA VAL A 248 -9.18 41.51 -4.03
C VAL A 248 -9.94 41.28 -2.74
N ASP A 249 -11.04 40.55 -2.84
CA ASP A 249 -11.78 40.01 -1.70
C ASP A 249 -11.35 38.54 -1.50
N GLU A 250 -10.62 38.28 -0.42
CA GLU A 250 -10.08 36.95 -0.13
C GLU A 250 -11.17 35.91 0.18
N GLU A 251 -12.27 36.32 0.81
CA GLU A 251 -13.40 35.44 1.17
C GLU A 251 -14.17 35.04 -0.08
N ALA A 252 -14.45 36.00 -0.97
CA ALA A 252 -15.06 35.74 -2.26
C ALA A 252 -14.22 34.78 -3.12
N ILE A 253 -12.89 34.91 -3.08
CA ILE A 253 -11.97 34.00 -3.80
C ILE A 253 -11.98 32.60 -3.18
N ASP A 254 -12.03 32.50 -1.85
CA ASP A 254 -12.14 31.23 -1.12
C ASP A 254 -13.41 30.47 -1.55
N ASN A 255 -14.56 31.15 -1.46
CA ASN A 255 -15.88 30.63 -1.82
C ASN A 255 -15.95 30.23 -3.31
N CYS A 256 -15.42 31.08 -4.19
CA CYS A 256 -15.34 30.79 -5.62
C CYS A 256 -14.49 29.53 -5.88
N ALA A 257 -13.32 29.40 -5.25
CA ALA A 257 -12.44 28.25 -5.44
C ALA A 257 -13.11 26.95 -4.96
N ARG A 258 -13.79 26.96 -3.81
CA ARG A 258 -14.53 25.80 -3.28
C ARG A 258 -15.66 25.37 -4.23
N LYS A 259 -16.50 26.32 -4.66
CA LYS A 259 -17.62 26.04 -5.58
C LYS A 259 -17.13 25.52 -6.94
N LEU A 260 -16.02 26.05 -7.46
CA LEU A 260 -15.39 25.54 -8.67
C LEU A 260 -14.88 24.11 -8.49
N MET A 261 -14.25 23.80 -7.35
CA MET A 261 -13.81 22.43 -7.05
C MET A 261 -14.98 21.45 -6.94
N GLN A 262 -16.11 21.87 -6.35
CA GLN A 262 -17.31 21.03 -6.26
C GLN A 262 -17.88 20.62 -7.62
N LEU A 263 -17.59 21.37 -8.69
CA LEU A 263 -17.97 20.97 -10.05
C LEU A 263 -17.27 19.69 -10.52
N GLN A 264 -16.16 19.26 -9.92
CA GLN A 264 -15.52 18.00 -10.28
C GLN A 264 -16.19 16.83 -9.55
N ASP A 265 -17.18 16.21 -10.18
CA ASP A 265 -17.93 15.03 -9.68
C ASP A 265 -17.53 13.73 -10.41
N GLY A 266 -16.38 13.72 -11.09
CA GLY A 266 -15.90 12.64 -11.96
C GLY A 266 -15.76 13.08 -13.43
N SER A 267 -16.39 14.20 -13.82
CA SER A 267 -16.10 14.89 -15.07
C SER A 267 -16.35 16.40 -14.98
N VAL A 268 -15.54 17.19 -15.68
CA VAL A 268 -15.78 18.63 -15.91
C VAL A 268 -16.14 18.95 -17.36
N GLU A 269 -16.36 17.93 -18.19
CA GLU A 269 -16.85 18.11 -19.55
C GLU A 269 -18.22 18.81 -19.55
N GLY A 270 -18.39 19.83 -20.40
CA GLY A 270 -19.63 20.59 -20.49
C GLY A 270 -19.89 21.58 -19.35
N LYS A 271 -19.05 21.63 -18.29
CA LYS A 271 -19.25 22.51 -17.12
C LYS A 271 -18.75 23.94 -17.29
N GLY A 272 -18.35 24.32 -18.50
CA GLY A 272 -17.79 25.64 -18.79
C GLY A 272 -18.72 26.80 -18.44
N ASP A 273 -20.03 26.64 -18.65
CA ASP A 273 -21.00 27.70 -18.31
C ASP A 273 -21.21 27.84 -16.80
N GLN A 274 -21.16 26.73 -16.05
CA GLN A 274 -21.20 26.76 -14.58
C GLN A 274 -19.95 27.43 -14.00
N VAL A 275 -18.76 27.16 -14.57
CA VAL A 275 -17.52 27.85 -14.19
C VAL A 275 -17.66 29.35 -14.35
N ARG A 276 -18.19 29.82 -15.49
CA ARG A 276 -18.41 31.25 -15.74
C ARG A 276 -19.43 31.85 -14.76
N GLN A 277 -20.50 31.12 -14.48
CA GLN A 277 -21.55 31.56 -13.57
C GLN A 277 -21.01 31.72 -12.15
N ILE A 278 -20.26 30.75 -11.64
CA ILE A 278 -19.62 30.82 -10.30
C ILE A 278 -18.67 32.01 -10.22
N ILE A 279 -17.82 32.23 -11.23
CA ILE A 279 -16.93 33.39 -11.27
C ILE A 279 -17.73 34.71 -11.26
N SER A 280 -18.85 34.77 -11.96
CA SER A 280 -19.70 35.96 -11.97
C SER A 280 -20.39 36.20 -10.63
N ASP A 281 -20.88 35.13 -9.98
CA ASP A 281 -21.67 35.22 -8.76
C ASP A 281 -20.79 35.52 -7.54
N GLU A 282 -19.62 34.87 -7.44
CA GLU A 282 -18.76 34.98 -6.26
C GLU A 282 -17.80 36.17 -6.32
N ILE A 283 -17.11 36.37 -7.46
CA ILE A 283 -16.06 37.40 -7.58
C ILE A 283 -16.48 38.57 -8.48
N GLY A 284 -17.73 38.62 -8.94
CA GLY A 284 -18.31 39.76 -9.63
C GLY A 284 -17.79 40.01 -11.06
N ILE A 285 -17.09 39.04 -11.67
CA ILE A 285 -16.61 39.17 -13.06
C ILE A 285 -17.72 38.76 -14.04
N PRO A 286 -18.27 39.66 -14.87
CA PRO A 286 -19.42 39.33 -15.71
C PRO A 286 -19.15 38.19 -16.69
N VAL A 287 -20.15 37.32 -16.88
CA VAL A 287 -20.07 36.15 -17.79
C VAL A 287 -19.55 36.53 -19.19
N GLY A 288 -19.99 37.65 -19.77
CA GLY A 288 -19.52 38.09 -21.10
C GLY A 288 -17.99 38.23 -21.21
N ILE A 289 -17.33 38.65 -20.14
CA ILE A 289 -15.86 38.74 -20.09
C ILE A 289 -15.24 37.35 -20.11
N THR A 290 -15.75 36.46 -19.26
CA THR A 290 -15.26 35.08 -19.20
C THR A 290 -15.59 34.28 -20.47
N GLN A 291 -16.61 34.68 -21.24
CA GLN A 291 -16.92 34.11 -22.56
C GLN A 291 -15.86 34.49 -23.61
N GLU A 292 -15.41 35.74 -23.61
CA GLU A 292 -14.32 36.22 -24.46
C GLU A 292 -12.97 35.62 -24.05
N ARG A 293 -12.73 35.49 -22.74
CA ARG A 293 -11.50 34.91 -22.15
C ARG A 293 -11.59 33.39 -22.01
N ARG A 294 -11.61 32.70 -23.15
CA ARG A 294 -11.62 31.22 -23.20
C ARG A 294 -10.41 30.59 -22.49
N ASP A 295 -9.29 31.31 -22.41
CA ASP A 295 -8.08 30.92 -21.69
C ASP A 295 -8.33 30.77 -20.17
N TRP A 296 -9.21 31.57 -19.58
CA TRP A 296 -9.50 31.53 -18.15
C TRP A 296 -10.27 30.27 -17.75
N VAL A 297 -11.35 30.00 -18.47
CA VAL A 297 -12.15 28.79 -18.24
C VAL A 297 -11.31 27.54 -18.52
N SER A 298 -10.52 27.54 -19.61
CA SER A 298 -9.61 26.43 -19.91
C SER A 298 -8.57 26.19 -18.80
N ALA A 299 -7.99 27.25 -18.22
CA ALA A 299 -7.05 27.12 -17.10
C ALA A 299 -7.71 26.56 -15.84
N ILE A 300 -8.91 27.01 -15.48
CA ILE A 300 -9.67 26.46 -14.36
C ILE A 300 -10.03 25.00 -14.61
N THR A 301 -10.61 24.67 -15.77
CA THR A 301 -10.95 23.30 -16.15
C THR A 301 -9.72 22.38 -16.14
N SER A 302 -8.56 22.87 -16.60
CA SER A 302 -7.29 22.14 -16.53
C SER A 302 -6.89 21.82 -15.09
N LEU A 303 -7.01 22.79 -14.17
CA LEU A 303 -6.75 22.55 -12.74
C LEU A 303 -7.74 21.54 -12.13
N LEU A 304 -9.03 21.62 -12.48
CA LEU A 304 -10.03 20.66 -12.01
C LEU A 304 -9.83 19.25 -12.61
N ASN A 305 -9.26 19.14 -13.81
CA ASN A 305 -8.90 17.86 -14.42
C ASN A 305 -7.74 17.15 -13.70
N GLU A 306 -6.94 17.86 -12.88
CA GLU A 306 -5.88 17.24 -12.08
C GLU A 306 -6.44 16.40 -10.91
N ILE A 307 -7.62 16.76 -10.39
CA ILE A 307 -8.34 16.04 -9.33
C ILE A 307 -9.43 15.11 -9.89
N GLN A 308 -9.45 14.91 -11.21
CA GLN A 308 -10.26 13.88 -11.85
C GLN A 308 -9.51 12.56 -11.87
N TRP A 309 -10.21 11.47 -11.57
CA TRP A 309 -9.70 10.12 -11.73
C TRP A 309 -9.53 9.78 -13.21
N LYS A 310 -8.31 9.39 -13.57
CA LYS A 310 -7.90 9.07 -14.95
C LYS A 310 -7.68 7.57 -15.11
N PRO A 311 -7.91 6.99 -16.30
CA PRO A 311 -7.59 5.59 -16.58
C PRO A 311 -6.13 5.21 -16.25
N THR A 312 -5.19 6.15 -16.40
CA THR A 312 -3.78 5.92 -16.05
C THR A 312 -3.56 5.74 -14.54
N GLN A 313 -4.44 6.29 -13.69
CA GLN A 313 -4.43 6.04 -12.24
C GLN A 313 -5.02 4.66 -11.91
N THR A 314 -6.01 4.18 -12.67
CA THR A 314 -6.55 2.81 -12.53
C THR A 314 -5.47 1.76 -12.74
N ILE A 315 -4.72 1.84 -13.84
CA ILE A 315 -3.67 0.84 -14.12
C ILE A 315 -2.52 0.91 -13.10
N ARG A 316 -2.20 2.11 -12.58
CA ARG A 316 -1.22 2.29 -11.49
C ARG A 316 -1.68 1.66 -10.19
N THR A 317 -2.96 1.81 -9.86
CA THR A 317 -3.59 1.15 -8.71
C THR A 317 -3.50 -0.37 -8.83
N GLY A 318 -3.65 -0.91 -10.05
CA GLY A 318 -3.54 -2.34 -10.35
C GLY A 318 -2.27 -3.04 -9.87
N PHE A 319 -1.16 -2.33 -9.75
CA PHE A 319 0.09 -2.87 -9.19
C PHE A 319 0.52 -2.19 -7.89
N GLY A 320 -0.42 -1.56 -7.18
CA GLY A 320 -0.24 -1.02 -5.84
C GLY A 320 0.50 0.32 -5.79
N GLN A 321 0.41 1.14 -6.84
CA GLN A 321 0.89 2.52 -6.88
C GLN A 321 -0.26 3.53 -7.00
N GLY A 322 0.08 4.81 -7.11
CA GLY A 322 -0.88 5.91 -7.14
C GLY A 322 -1.19 6.41 -5.73
N VAL A 323 -2.46 6.58 -5.41
CA VAL A 323 -2.90 7.07 -4.09
C VAL A 323 -3.17 5.95 -3.09
N THR A 324 -3.03 4.68 -3.50
CA THR A 324 -3.22 3.52 -2.61
C THR A 324 -2.12 3.48 -1.55
N LEU A 325 -2.52 3.47 -0.28
CA LEU A 325 -1.64 3.37 0.87
C LEU A 325 -2.26 2.42 1.90
N VAL A 326 -1.48 1.48 2.42
CA VAL A 326 -1.94 0.46 3.38
C VAL A 326 -1.04 0.42 4.61
N THR A 327 -1.56 -0.06 5.73
CA THR A 327 -0.80 -0.28 6.97
C THR A 327 -0.31 -1.71 7.08
N PRO A 328 0.83 -1.99 7.73
CA PRO A 328 1.32 -3.36 7.92
C PRO A 328 0.32 -4.31 8.57
N ILE A 329 -0.47 -3.87 9.55
CA ILE A 329 -1.50 -4.71 10.19
C ILE A 329 -2.63 -5.09 9.23
N ALA A 330 -3.14 -4.15 8.43
CA ALA A 330 -4.12 -4.44 7.37
C ALA A 330 -3.55 -5.39 6.30
N VAL A 331 -2.25 -5.25 5.98
CA VAL A 331 -1.56 -6.19 5.08
C VAL A 331 -1.45 -7.59 5.70
N ALA A 332 -1.22 -7.70 7.01
CA ALA A 332 -1.16 -8.99 7.70
C ALA A 332 -2.51 -9.72 7.66
N ARG A 333 -3.62 -9.00 7.91
CA ARG A 333 -4.98 -9.50 7.68
C ARG A 333 -5.18 -9.98 6.24
N TYR A 334 -4.81 -9.14 5.27
CA TYR A 334 -4.96 -9.48 3.85
C TYR A 334 -4.19 -10.76 3.48
N VAL A 335 -2.95 -10.90 3.93
CA VAL A 335 -2.12 -12.08 3.65
C VAL A 335 -2.65 -13.32 4.38
N SER A 336 -3.14 -13.16 5.60
CA SER A 336 -3.87 -14.23 6.32
C SER A 336 -5.10 -14.68 5.54
N THR A 337 -5.85 -13.76 4.93
CA THR A 337 -7.00 -14.07 4.08
C THR A 337 -6.60 -14.87 2.83
N LEU A 338 -5.47 -14.51 2.20
CA LEU A 338 -4.94 -15.30 1.08
C LEU A 338 -4.53 -16.71 1.51
N ALA A 339 -3.95 -16.83 2.72
CA ALA A 339 -3.49 -18.09 3.27
C ALA A 339 -4.66 -19.03 3.61
N ASN A 340 -5.66 -18.52 4.31
CA ASN A 340 -6.84 -19.27 4.77
C ASN A 340 -8.00 -19.34 3.75
N GLU A 341 -7.76 -18.85 2.52
CA GLU A 341 -8.68 -18.98 1.38
C GLU A 341 -10.02 -18.24 1.57
N GLY A 342 -9.98 -17.05 2.18
CA GLY A 342 -11.05 -16.08 2.09
C GLY A 342 -11.67 -15.60 3.40
N THR A 343 -11.23 -16.12 4.55
CA THR A 343 -11.75 -15.66 5.85
C THR A 343 -10.99 -14.44 6.33
N VAL A 344 -11.67 -13.29 6.40
CA VAL A 344 -11.06 -12.02 6.82
C VAL A 344 -11.33 -11.82 8.30
N TYR A 345 -10.32 -11.99 9.14
CA TYR A 345 -10.44 -11.82 10.59
C TYR A 345 -10.14 -10.38 11.05
N ASP A 346 -10.78 -10.00 12.16
CA ASP A 346 -10.32 -8.90 13.01
C ASP A 346 -8.98 -9.25 13.67
N ALA A 347 -8.09 -8.25 13.68
CA ALA A 347 -6.82 -8.38 14.37
C ALA A 347 -7.06 -8.22 15.87
N HIS A 348 -6.48 -9.07 16.70
CA HIS A 348 -6.61 -8.96 18.15
C HIS A 348 -5.32 -9.36 18.87
N ILE A 349 -5.09 -8.78 20.04
CA ILE A 349 -3.93 -9.04 20.91
C ILE A 349 -4.34 -9.55 22.30
N VAL A 350 -5.57 -9.28 22.72
CA VAL A 350 -6.10 -9.74 24.01
C VAL A 350 -6.63 -11.16 23.86
N ASP A 351 -6.07 -12.10 24.62
CA ASP A 351 -6.58 -13.48 24.73
C ASP A 351 -7.78 -13.54 25.70
N ARG A 352 -7.58 -13.05 26.92
CA ARG A 352 -8.61 -13.04 27.97
C ARG A 352 -8.40 -11.91 28.97
N ILE A 353 -9.48 -11.51 29.64
CA ILE A 353 -9.46 -10.63 30.82
C ILE A 353 -9.70 -11.49 32.07
N LEU A 354 -8.82 -11.32 33.06
CA LEU A 354 -8.94 -11.93 34.38
C LEU A 354 -9.34 -10.86 35.41
N ASP A 355 -10.09 -11.26 36.44
CA ASP A 355 -10.30 -10.42 37.63
C ASP A 355 -9.09 -10.49 38.57
N SER A 356 -9.16 -9.75 39.69
CA SER A 356 -8.10 -9.74 40.71
C SER A 356 -7.89 -11.09 41.41
N ASP A 357 -8.86 -11.98 41.34
CA ASP A 357 -8.83 -13.31 41.94
C ASP A 357 -8.34 -14.39 40.94
N GLY A 358 -8.07 -14.00 39.70
CA GLY A 358 -7.61 -14.87 38.62
C GLY A 358 -8.73 -15.61 37.89
N ASN A 359 -10.01 -15.27 38.14
CA ASN A 359 -11.12 -15.85 37.39
C ASN A 359 -11.23 -15.19 36.02
N VAL A 360 -11.57 -15.99 35.01
CA VAL A 360 -11.79 -15.50 33.65
C VAL A 360 -13.08 -14.70 33.60
N VAL A 361 -12.97 -13.40 33.30
CA VAL A 361 -14.10 -12.48 33.12
C VAL A 361 -14.59 -12.51 31.67
N LYS A 362 -13.65 -12.58 30.72
CA LYS A 362 -13.94 -12.58 29.29
C LYS A 362 -12.84 -13.31 28.52
N VAL A 363 -13.24 -14.18 27.61
CA VAL A 363 -12.37 -14.73 26.55
C VAL A 363 -12.69 -13.99 25.25
N PHE A 364 -11.67 -13.67 24.47
CA PHE A 364 -11.83 -13.02 23.17
C PHE A 364 -11.70 -14.10 22.09
N GLU A 365 -12.81 -14.37 21.42
CA GLU A 365 -12.85 -15.32 20.31
C GLU A 365 -12.58 -14.61 18.98
N PRO A 366 -12.03 -15.32 17.98
CA PRO A 366 -11.84 -14.79 16.64
C PRO A 366 -13.12 -14.18 16.08
N THR A 367 -13.03 -12.95 15.55
CA THR A 367 -14.16 -12.26 14.91
C THR A 367 -13.93 -12.21 13.40
N VAL A 368 -14.90 -12.70 12.63
CA VAL A 368 -14.88 -12.65 11.16
C VAL A 368 -15.45 -11.31 10.72
N TYR A 369 -14.61 -10.47 10.12
CA TYR A 369 -14.99 -9.21 9.48
C TYR A 369 -15.73 -9.44 8.17
N ASN A 370 -15.21 -10.36 7.34
CA ASN A 370 -15.76 -10.67 6.02
C ASN A 370 -15.42 -12.11 5.59
N GLN A 371 -16.22 -12.66 4.68
CA GLN A 371 -15.95 -13.94 4.02
C GLN A 371 -15.93 -13.73 2.51
N ILE A 372 -14.82 -14.11 1.87
CA ILE A 372 -14.66 -14.08 0.42
C ILE A 372 -14.83 -15.50 -0.11
N GLU A 373 -15.86 -15.71 -0.92
CA GLU A 373 -16.13 -17.00 -1.56
C GLU A 373 -15.66 -16.98 -3.01
N LEU A 374 -14.70 -17.84 -3.35
CA LEU A 374 -14.14 -18.01 -4.69
C LEU A 374 -13.92 -19.49 -4.98
N PRO A 375 -13.90 -19.92 -6.26
CA PRO A 375 -13.50 -21.27 -6.60
C PRO A 375 -12.06 -21.56 -6.16
N ASP A 376 -11.79 -22.77 -5.64
CA ASP A 376 -10.47 -23.23 -5.18
C ASP A 376 -9.36 -22.96 -6.20
N ALA A 377 -9.66 -23.15 -7.49
CA ALA A 377 -8.71 -22.90 -8.58
C ALA A 377 -8.17 -21.45 -8.63
N VAL A 378 -8.90 -20.47 -8.09
CA VAL A 378 -8.43 -19.08 -7.96
C VAL A 378 -7.42 -18.96 -6.84
N TRP A 379 -7.70 -19.58 -5.68
CA TRP A 379 -6.78 -19.62 -4.56
C TRP A 379 -5.50 -20.39 -4.92
N ASP A 380 -5.65 -21.54 -5.58
CA ASP A 380 -4.54 -22.34 -6.10
C ASP A 380 -3.65 -21.52 -7.02
N ALA A 381 -4.21 -20.79 -7.98
CA ALA A 381 -3.44 -19.98 -8.92
C ALA A 381 -2.63 -18.87 -8.20
N VAL A 382 -3.22 -18.24 -7.20
CA VAL A 382 -2.57 -17.19 -6.40
C VAL A 382 -1.47 -17.78 -5.51
N LYS A 383 -1.76 -18.87 -4.78
CA LYS A 383 -0.79 -19.56 -3.93
C LYS A 383 0.36 -20.12 -4.75
N GLU A 384 0.10 -20.69 -5.92
CA GLU A 384 1.11 -21.17 -6.87
C GLU A 384 2.03 -20.03 -7.32
N GLY A 385 1.45 -18.88 -7.65
CA GLY A 385 2.22 -17.68 -7.98
C GLY A 385 3.11 -17.21 -6.82
N MET A 386 2.56 -17.15 -5.60
CA MET A 386 3.30 -16.73 -4.39
C MET A 386 4.38 -17.73 -3.98
N LYS A 387 4.13 -19.03 -4.15
CA LYS A 387 5.13 -20.09 -4.00
C LYS A 387 6.30 -19.88 -4.96
N GLY A 388 6.01 -19.58 -6.23
CA GLY A 388 7.03 -19.37 -7.25
C GLY A 388 7.98 -18.20 -6.96
N VAL A 389 7.54 -17.17 -6.23
CA VAL A 389 8.36 -15.99 -5.86
C VAL A 389 9.56 -16.38 -4.98
N VAL A 390 9.35 -17.36 -4.10
CA VAL A 390 10.31 -17.79 -3.08
C VAL A 390 10.96 -19.13 -3.41
N SER A 391 10.51 -19.81 -4.46
CA SER A 391 11.05 -21.11 -4.88
C SER A 391 12.37 -20.99 -5.64
N PRO A 392 13.43 -21.70 -5.19
CA PRO A 392 14.67 -21.84 -5.95
C PRO A 392 14.48 -22.55 -7.30
N GLU A 393 13.60 -23.56 -7.34
CA GLU A 393 13.29 -24.37 -8.53
C GLU A 393 12.61 -23.55 -9.63
N ASP A 394 11.71 -22.65 -9.23
CA ASP A 394 11.02 -21.74 -10.14
C ASP A 394 11.86 -20.48 -10.50
N HIS A 395 13.11 -20.42 -10.03
CA HIS A 395 14.00 -19.27 -10.17
C HIS A 395 13.40 -17.96 -9.63
N GLY A 396 12.65 -18.05 -8.52
CA GLY A 396 12.02 -16.93 -7.85
C GLY A 396 12.99 -15.81 -7.48
N ASP A 397 12.54 -14.56 -7.60
CA ASP A 397 13.35 -13.36 -7.38
C ASP A 397 13.81 -13.21 -5.91
N ALA A 398 13.02 -13.72 -4.97
CA ALA A 398 13.30 -13.65 -3.54
C ALA A 398 14.08 -14.86 -3.02
N ALA A 399 14.03 -16.01 -3.71
CA ALA A 399 14.62 -17.28 -3.24
C ALA A 399 16.10 -17.13 -2.86
N LYS A 400 16.88 -16.43 -3.69
CA LYS A 400 18.34 -16.24 -3.51
C LYS A 400 18.73 -15.33 -2.34
N LYS A 401 17.75 -14.72 -1.66
CA LYS A 401 17.99 -13.85 -0.49
C LYS A 401 17.92 -14.59 0.84
N PHE A 402 17.38 -15.80 0.84
CA PHE A 402 17.41 -16.71 1.97
C PHE A 402 18.73 -17.48 2.01
N SER A 403 19.15 -17.93 3.19
CA SER A 403 20.30 -18.83 3.33
C SER A 403 20.06 -20.17 2.61
N GLU A 404 21.13 -20.84 2.18
CA GLU A 404 21.01 -22.14 1.52
C GLU A 404 20.35 -23.19 2.43
N GLU A 405 20.65 -23.15 3.73
CA GLU A 405 20.05 -24.04 4.73
C GLU A 405 18.53 -23.84 4.82
N PHE A 406 18.08 -22.58 4.89
CA PHE A 406 16.67 -22.26 4.95
C PHE A 406 15.94 -22.58 3.64
N GLN A 407 16.59 -22.35 2.50
CA GLN A 407 16.08 -22.78 1.19
C GLN A 407 15.78 -24.28 1.17
N ASP A 408 16.73 -25.09 1.63
CA ASP A 408 16.63 -26.54 1.64
C ASP A 408 15.52 -27.06 2.57
N GLN A 409 15.35 -26.42 3.73
CA GLN A 409 14.39 -26.84 4.74
C GLN A 409 12.96 -26.34 4.46
N HIS A 410 12.79 -25.13 3.92
CA HIS A 410 11.51 -24.43 3.93
C HIS A 410 11.06 -23.84 2.58
N LEU A 411 11.89 -23.85 1.53
CA LEU A 411 11.49 -23.30 0.22
C LEU A 411 11.30 -24.35 -0.87
N LYS A 412 12.00 -25.49 -0.73
CA LYS A 412 11.96 -26.58 -1.70
C LYS A 412 10.61 -27.28 -1.75
N GLU A 413 10.31 -27.88 -2.90
CA GLU A 413 9.06 -28.61 -3.14
C GLU A 413 8.82 -29.79 -2.18
N THR A 414 9.90 -30.38 -1.67
CA THR A 414 9.84 -31.51 -0.73
C THR A 414 9.49 -31.12 0.71
N SER A 415 9.42 -29.82 1.02
CA SER A 415 9.16 -29.35 2.40
C SER A 415 7.68 -29.34 2.72
N GLU A 416 7.29 -30.00 3.81
CA GLU A 416 5.92 -29.90 4.36
C GLU A 416 5.67 -28.53 4.98
N LYS A 417 6.72 -27.87 5.48
CA LYS A 417 6.70 -26.51 6.05
C LYS A 417 7.01 -25.44 5.00
N ARG A 418 6.73 -25.74 3.72
CA ARG A 418 7.04 -24.83 2.61
C ARG A 418 6.32 -23.50 2.80
N LEU A 419 6.98 -22.40 2.48
CA LEU A 419 6.37 -21.07 2.54
C LEU A 419 5.98 -20.53 1.16
N ALA A 420 4.99 -19.64 1.14
CA ALA A 420 4.64 -18.81 0.00
C ALA A 420 4.89 -17.34 0.35
N GLY A 421 5.20 -16.52 -0.65
CA GLY A 421 5.50 -15.13 -0.40
C GLY A 421 5.27 -14.19 -1.58
N LYS A 422 5.27 -12.89 -1.28
CA LYS A 422 5.30 -11.83 -2.29
C LYS A 422 6.17 -10.68 -1.85
N THR A 423 7.09 -10.28 -2.72
CA THR A 423 7.87 -9.05 -2.59
C THR A 423 7.08 -7.86 -3.13
N GLY A 424 7.26 -6.70 -2.50
CA GLY A 424 6.80 -5.41 -2.97
C GLY A 424 7.90 -4.36 -2.85
N THR A 425 8.06 -3.57 -3.90
CA THR A 425 8.94 -2.40 -3.91
C THR A 425 8.07 -1.21 -4.28
N ALA A 426 7.88 -0.27 -3.35
CA ALA A 426 7.06 0.90 -3.57
C ALA A 426 7.93 2.16 -3.62
N GLN A 427 7.72 2.99 -4.64
CA GLN A 427 8.50 4.20 -4.86
C GLN A 427 8.07 5.31 -3.91
N VAL A 428 9.04 5.95 -3.26
CA VAL A 428 8.83 7.12 -2.40
C VAL A 428 9.20 8.37 -3.20
N GLY A 429 8.28 8.86 -4.03
CA GLY A 429 8.42 10.14 -4.74
C GLY A 429 8.99 10.09 -6.17
N ALA A 430 8.82 11.22 -6.89
CA ALA A 430 9.10 11.38 -8.33
C ALA A 430 10.47 12.03 -8.63
N THR A 431 11.42 11.97 -7.72
CA THR A 431 12.77 12.47 -7.97
C THR A 431 13.58 11.37 -8.64
N ASN A 432 14.06 11.62 -9.86
CA ASN A 432 14.97 10.77 -10.65
C ASN A 432 16.35 10.55 -9.99
N LYS A 433 16.41 10.36 -8.68
CA LYS A 433 17.63 10.21 -7.90
C LYS A 433 17.52 8.99 -6.98
N ILE A 434 17.80 7.83 -7.59
CA ILE A 434 18.27 6.59 -6.95
C ILE A 434 17.19 5.79 -6.17
N ASP A 435 17.03 4.51 -6.52
CA ASP A 435 16.10 3.52 -5.93
C ASP A 435 16.33 3.15 -4.45
N ILE A 436 17.21 3.88 -3.75
CA ILE A 436 17.46 3.71 -2.30
C ILE A 436 16.25 4.16 -1.47
N GLU A 437 15.37 4.98 -2.05
CA GLU A 437 14.20 5.52 -1.36
C GLU A 437 13.00 4.56 -1.32
N ASN A 438 13.08 3.41 -1.99
CA ASN A 438 11.94 2.50 -2.08
C ASN A 438 11.60 1.84 -0.72
N THR A 439 10.31 1.70 -0.45
CA THR A 439 9.80 0.87 0.66
C THR A 439 9.90 -0.60 0.27
N SER A 440 10.55 -1.39 1.12
CA SER A 440 10.58 -2.85 1.03
C SER A 440 9.36 -3.43 1.72
N TRP A 441 8.59 -4.22 0.99
CA TRP A 441 7.58 -5.11 1.53
C TRP A 441 7.98 -6.56 1.25
N PHE A 442 7.88 -7.40 2.26
CA PHE A 442 7.87 -8.85 2.06
C PHE A 442 6.76 -9.44 2.92
N VAL A 443 5.79 -10.04 2.25
CA VAL A 443 4.70 -10.77 2.88
C VAL A 443 4.86 -12.26 2.62
N THR A 444 4.63 -13.08 3.62
CA THR A 444 4.71 -14.54 3.53
C THR A 444 3.67 -15.20 4.41
N PHE A 445 3.37 -16.45 4.11
CA PHE A 445 2.65 -17.34 5.02
C PHE A 445 3.22 -18.75 4.90
N ALA A 446 3.07 -19.52 5.97
CA ALA A 446 3.49 -20.91 6.00
C ALA A 446 2.72 -21.70 7.07
N PRO A 447 2.69 -23.04 6.96
CA PRO A 447 3.00 -23.83 5.76
C PRO A 447 2.09 -23.52 4.55
N LEU A 448 2.49 -23.87 3.32
CA LEU A 448 1.75 -23.54 2.09
C LEU A 448 0.38 -24.22 2.04
N ASN A 449 0.35 -25.52 2.38
CA ASN A 449 -0.83 -26.38 2.23
C ASN A 449 -1.75 -26.35 3.45
N ASN A 450 -1.20 -26.09 4.64
CA ASN A 450 -1.96 -25.90 5.88
C ASN A 450 -1.41 -24.67 6.61
N PRO A 451 -1.75 -23.46 6.16
CA PRO A 451 -1.17 -22.25 6.74
C PRO A 451 -1.52 -22.06 8.21
N GLU A 452 -0.51 -21.66 8.97
CA GLU A 452 -0.61 -21.42 10.42
C GLU A 452 -0.37 -19.95 10.72
N ILE A 453 0.68 -19.36 10.13
CA ILE A 453 1.04 -17.96 10.35
C ILE A 453 1.27 -17.21 9.05
N ALA A 454 0.98 -15.91 9.08
CA ALA A 454 1.38 -14.94 8.08
C ALA A 454 2.34 -13.93 8.70
N VAL A 455 3.41 -13.62 7.97
CA VAL A 455 4.47 -12.70 8.39
C VAL A 455 4.53 -11.56 7.38
N VAL A 456 4.48 -10.32 7.88
CA VAL A 456 4.60 -9.11 7.10
C VAL A 456 5.77 -8.32 7.62
N VAL A 457 6.76 -8.08 6.76
CA VAL A 457 7.89 -7.18 7.04
C VAL A 457 7.81 -5.99 6.10
N CYS A 458 7.87 -4.78 6.68
CA CYS A 458 7.83 -3.52 5.97
C CYS A 458 8.99 -2.63 6.42
N VAL A 459 9.85 -2.23 5.49
CA VAL A 459 11.03 -1.41 5.76
C VAL A 459 11.02 -0.21 4.79
N PRO A 460 10.56 0.97 5.23
CA PRO A 460 10.75 2.21 4.48
C PRO A 460 12.23 2.42 4.14
N TYR A 461 12.54 2.91 2.94
CA TYR A 461 13.93 3.06 2.47
C TYR A 461 14.74 1.74 2.50
N GLY A 462 14.05 0.60 2.43
CA GLY A 462 14.61 -0.75 2.51
C GLY A 462 15.22 -1.29 1.20
N PHE A 463 15.45 -0.43 0.21
CA PHE A 463 16.03 -0.73 -1.10
C PHE A 463 15.17 -1.59 -2.03
N SER A 464 14.82 -2.82 -1.62
CA SER A 464 14.01 -3.75 -2.41
C SER A 464 13.22 -4.70 -1.53
N GLY A 465 12.04 -5.15 -1.97
CA GLY A 465 11.20 -6.09 -1.21
C GLY A 465 11.95 -7.35 -0.72
N SER A 466 12.85 -7.89 -1.53
CA SER A 466 13.61 -9.10 -1.16
C SER A 466 14.74 -8.84 -0.16
N SER A 467 15.09 -7.57 0.12
CA SER A 467 16.03 -7.20 1.17
C SER A 467 15.51 -7.56 2.57
N SER A 468 14.20 -7.75 2.73
CA SER A 468 13.57 -8.14 3.99
C SER A 468 13.61 -9.66 4.26
N ALA A 469 14.17 -10.47 3.35
CA ALA A 469 14.24 -11.93 3.51
C ALA A 469 14.92 -12.41 4.81
N PRO A 470 16.03 -11.80 5.28
CA PRO A 470 16.66 -12.25 6.53
C PRO A 470 15.73 -12.15 7.75
N ALA A 471 14.91 -11.11 7.82
CA ALA A 471 13.93 -10.98 8.91
C ALA A 471 12.83 -12.06 8.83
N ILE A 472 12.40 -12.41 7.61
CA ILE A 472 11.43 -13.49 7.39
C ILE A 472 12.04 -14.84 7.81
N GLU A 473 13.29 -15.08 7.43
CA GLU A 473 14.05 -16.29 7.78
C GLU A 473 14.17 -16.46 9.29
N ASP A 474 14.60 -15.41 10.01
CA ASP A 474 14.74 -15.43 11.47
C ASP A 474 13.40 -15.73 12.17
N ILE A 475 12.31 -15.12 11.70
CA ILE A 475 10.96 -15.31 12.29
C ILE A 475 10.48 -16.75 12.10
N PHE A 476 10.58 -17.31 10.89
CA PHE A 476 10.15 -18.69 10.64
C PHE A 476 11.05 -19.72 11.31
N THR A 477 12.36 -19.50 11.32
CA THR A 477 13.32 -20.37 12.03
C THR A 477 12.98 -20.44 13.51
N TYR A 478 12.68 -19.29 14.14
CA TYR A 478 12.23 -19.26 15.52
C TYR A 478 10.89 -19.99 15.71
N TYR A 479 9.91 -19.71 14.86
CA TYR A 479 8.57 -20.28 14.97
C TYR A 479 8.58 -21.81 14.85
N PHE A 480 9.19 -22.34 13.79
CA PHE A 480 9.27 -23.78 13.54
C PHE A 480 10.17 -24.49 14.55
N GLY A 481 11.28 -23.87 14.96
CA GLY A 481 12.15 -24.42 16.01
C GLY A 481 11.44 -24.52 17.37
N LYS A 482 10.55 -23.58 17.69
CA LYS A 482 9.70 -23.66 18.89
C LYS A 482 8.68 -24.78 18.81
N GLN A 483 8.04 -24.97 17.66
CA GLN A 483 7.10 -26.07 17.47
C GLN A 483 7.79 -27.43 17.63
N GLU A 484 8.98 -27.59 17.04
CA GLU A 484 9.77 -28.82 17.19
C GLU A 484 10.17 -29.05 18.65
N SER A 485 10.58 -28.00 19.37
CA SER A 485 10.91 -28.11 20.80
C SER A 485 9.71 -28.43 21.69
N ALA A 486 8.49 -28.07 21.25
CA ALA A 486 7.25 -28.34 21.97
C ALA A 486 6.58 -29.68 21.59
N ALA A 487 7.09 -30.36 20.56
CA ALA A 487 6.55 -31.64 20.11
C ALA A 487 6.67 -32.70 21.22
N PRO A 488 5.64 -33.53 21.47
CA PRO A 488 5.63 -34.49 22.57
C PRO A 488 6.83 -35.45 22.58
N GLU A 489 7.33 -35.83 21.40
CA GLU A 489 8.53 -36.66 21.23
C GLU A 489 9.85 -36.01 21.68
N ASN A 490 9.89 -34.68 21.77
CA ASN A 490 11.06 -33.89 22.18
C ASN A 490 10.96 -33.37 23.62
N LEU A 491 9.82 -33.59 24.28
CA LEU A 491 9.68 -33.29 25.70
C LEU A 491 10.45 -34.34 26.52
N VAL A 492 11.40 -33.87 27.33
CA VAL A 492 12.15 -34.74 28.24
C VAL A 492 11.19 -35.29 29.29
N ASP A 493 11.07 -36.61 29.37
CA ASP A 493 10.26 -37.30 30.39
C ASP A 493 10.72 -36.86 31.79
N ILE A 494 9.78 -36.46 32.65
CA ILE A 494 10.07 -36.02 34.02
C ILE A 494 10.76 -37.18 34.78
N GLY A 495 12.09 -37.12 34.88
CA GLY A 495 12.93 -38.14 35.52
C GLY A 495 14.03 -38.73 34.63
N SER A 496 14.10 -38.38 33.35
CA SER A 496 15.20 -38.77 32.48
C SER A 496 16.36 -37.76 32.58
N ILE A 497 17.55 -38.26 32.91
CA ILE A 497 18.78 -37.46 32.94
C ILE A 497 19.15 -37.18 31.48
N ALA A 498 19.12 -35.91 31.08
CA ALA A 498 19.59 -35.46 29.77
C ALA A 498 21.08 -35.87 29.57
N PRO A 499 21.48 -36.40 28.40
CA PRO A 499 22.87 -36.74 28.10
C PRO A 499 23.86 -35.57 28.19
#